data_AF-A0A9D6U4U3-F1
#
_entry.id   AF-A0A9D6U4U3-F1
#
_cell.length_a   1.000
_cell.length_b   1.000
_cell.length_c   1.000
_cell.angle_alpha   90.00
_cell.angle_beta   90.00
_cell.angle_gamma   90.00
#
_symmetry.space_group_name_H-M   'P 1'
#
loop_
_entity.id
_entity.type
_entity.pdbx_description
1 polymer ?
#
loop_
_entity_poly.entity_id
_entity_poly.type
_entity_poly.pdbx_seq_one_letter_code
_entity_poly.pdbx_strand_id
1 'polypeptide(L)'
;MKKIILHLIAILFLCYASQAQNLTQNNWTDYTGWHTGAKNIPVWGGWVREYAPNKTGLGLVNPQTMQFDQTLLDSLYNTLAVLDTTIDMMELDGGLGSARDTAKVKAYMSMIESDSALFWKDIVYKQCYKLAQLPDSKNRMYYQLGNEISSPAYSQTIRYWQGQGYTSGLGYDQFIIPYYVENFIAPTIEALDSASLDYFGQKGMINICLGSITNAASPFAKAFLDSVLNYTIKGTYASSLAGKKVYELIHIITIHYMMGTDLTNQWENTMNAYASWFGNGRIRGVWSTEEVGIKSATRGDGASTGARATCRYLKWSIDNNYSARTTRTNYYGWNNGTTNTKVNDFNNELYSFLGKTKLQYINPMNSTYLIPRFYAL
;
A
#
# COMPACT_ATOMS: atom_id res chain seq x y z
N MET A 1 -12.18 0.73 -35.33
CA MET A 1 -10.88 1.32 -34.92
C MET A 1 -10.23 0.62 -33.72
N LYS A 2 -10.95 0.33 -32.62
CA LYS A 2 -10.40 -0.38 -31.42
C LYS A 2 -9.69 -1.72 -31.71
N LYS A 3 -10.14 -2.49 -32.72
CA LYS A 3 -9.51 -3.78 -33.08
C LYS A 3 -8.23 -3.65 -33.93
N ILE A 4 -8.02 -2.53 -34.63
CA ILE A 4 -6.92 -2.38 -35.60
C ILE A 4 -5.61 -1.95 -34.91
N ILE A 5 -5.69 -1.11 -33.86
CA ILE A 5 -4.51 -0.69 -33.09
C ILE A 5 -3.94 -1.88 -32.28
N LEU A 6 -4.80 -2.74 -31.73
CA LEU A 6 -4.36 -3.97 -31.05
C LEU A 6 -3.77 -5.03 -32.00
N HIS A 7 -4.29 -5.17 -33.23
CA HIS A 7 -3.72 -6.10 -34.21
C HIS A 7 -2.35 -5.63 -34.73
N LEU A 8 -2.13 -4.31 -34.84
CA LEU A 8 -0.83 -3.74 -35.20
C LEU A 8 0.24 -3.98 -34.12
N ILE A 9 -0.15 -3.96 -32.83
CA ILE A 9 0.75 -4.33 -31.72
C ILE A 9 1.05 -5.84 -31.76
N ALA A 10 0.05 -6.70 -32.04
CA ALA A 10 0.24 -8.16 -32.06
C ALA A 10 1.12 -8.67 -33.22
N ILE A 11 1.04 -8.07 -34.41
CA ILE A 11 1.84 -8.51 -35.59
C ILE A 11 3.33 -8.19 -35.43
N LEU A 12 3.69 -7.16 -34.65
CA LEU A 12 5.09 -6.80 -34.39
C LEU A 12 5.79 -7.72 -33.36
N PHE A 13 5.03 -8.47 -32.56
CA PHE A 13 5.58 -9.39 -31.55
C PHE A 13 6.02 -10.76 -32.11
N LEU A 14 5.53 -11.17 -33.29
CA LEU A 14 5.75 -12.53 -33.82
C LEU A 14 7.09 -12.76 -34.52
N CYS A 15 7.96 -11.75 -34.64
CA CYS A 15 9.23 -11.87 -35.39
C CYS A 15 10.51 -11.70 -34.56
N TYR A 16 10.45 -11.61 -33.23
CA TYR A 16 11.63 -11.36 -32.41
C TYR A 16 11.99 -12.53 -31.48
N ALA A 17 12.89 -13.38 -31.97
CA ALA A 17 13.72 -14.23 -31.13
C ALA A 17 14.93 -13.40 -30.65
N SER A 18 14.73 -12.48 -29.71
CA SER A 18 15.83 -11.90 -28.94
C SER A 18 15.83 -12.55 -27.55
N GLN A 19 17.03 -12.89 -27.06
CA GLN A 19 17.23 -13.49 -25.73
C GLN A 19 16.55 -12.62 -24.66
N ALA A 20 15.43 -13.09 -24.13
CA ALA A 20 14.62 -12.37 -23.15
C ALA A 20 15.37 -12.27 -21.82
N GLN A 21 16.12 -11.18 -21.61
CA GLN A 21 16.85 -10.97 -20.35
C GLN A 21 15.97 -10.41 -19.23
N ASN A 22 14.81 -9.80 -19.52
CA ASN A 22 13.98 -9.13 -18.50
C ASN A 22 12.48 -9.46 -18.67
N LEU A 23 12.03 -10.57 -18.07
CA LEU A 23 10.62 -10.93 -17.88
C LEU A 23 10.19 -10.54 -16.45
N THR A 24 8.93 -10.17 -16.25
CA THR A 24 8.38 -10.06 -14.89
C THR A 24 8.50 -11.40 -14.18
N GLN A 25 8.89 -11.38 -12.90
CA GLN A 25 8.98 -12.62 -12.11
C GLN A 25 7.61 -13.26 -11.86
N ASN A 26 6.58 -12.41 -11.76
CA ASN A 26 5.18 -12.75 -11.50
C ASN A 26 4.28 -12.41 -12.70
N ASN A 27 3.03 -12.86 -12.68
CA ASN A 27 2.05 -12.43 -13.68
C ASN A 27 1.76 -10.93 -13.49
N TRP A 28 1.44 -10.21 -14.55
CA TRP A 28 1.19 -8.76 -14.45
C TRP A 28 0.05 -8.42 -13.47
N THR A 29 -0.92 -9.32 -13.35
CA THR A 29 -2.04 -9.21 -12.40
C THR A 29 -1.57 -9.12 -10.96
N ASP A 30 -0.45 -9.78 -10.62
CA ASP A 30 0.11 -9.83 -9.26
C ASP A 30 0.70 -8.48 -8.83
N TYR A 31 1.03 -7.60 -9.78
CA TYR A 31 1.53 -6.25 -9.53
C TYR A 31 0.40 -5.24 -9.30
N THR A 32 -0.85 -5.59 -9.64
CA THR A 32 -1.99 -4.67 -9.60
C THR A 32 -3.03 -5.10 -8.58
N GLY A 33 -3.66 -4.13 -7.92
CA GLY A 33 -4.65 -4.39 -6.88
C GLY A 33 -5.76 -3.35 -6.82
N TRP A 34 -6.73 -3.58 -5.94
CA TRP A 34 -7.86 -2.68 -5.71
C TRP A 34 -8.08 -2.40 -4.22
N HIS A 35 -8.82 -1.35 -3.89
CA HIS A 35 -8.79 -0.80 -2.53
C HIS A 35 -9.89 -1.32 -1.60
N THR A 36 -11.07 -1.73 -2.06
CA THR A 36 -12.12 -2.18 -1.11
C THR A 36 -13.00 -3.27 -1.68
N GLY A 37 -13.59 -4.05 -0.76
CA GLY A 37 -14.52 -5.14 -0.95
C GLY A 37 -15.38 -5.02 -2.21
N ALA A 38 -15.03 -5.81 -3.21
CA ALA A 38 -15.83 -5.93 -4.41
C ALA A 38 -16.72 -7.15 -4.23
N LYS A 39 -18.05 -6.99 -4.38
CA LYS A 39 -18.95 -8.13 -4.63
C LYS A 39 -18.47 -8.97 -5.83
N ASN A 40 -17.71 -8.34 -6.73
CA ASN A 40 -17.06 -8.94 -7.88
C ASN A 40 -15.56 -8.68 -7.82
N ILE A 41 -14.78 -9.64 -7.30
CA ILE A 41 -13.32 -9.59 -7.30
C ILE A 41 -12.84 -9.39 -8.75
N PRO A 42 -12.04 -8.35 -9.05
CA PRO A 42 -11.55 -8.12 -10.39
C PRO A 42 -10.58 -9.23 -10.81
N VAL A 43 -10.80 -9.82 -11.99
CA VAL A 43 -9.96 -10.91 -12.53
C VAL A 43 -8.50 -10.51 -12.77
N TRP A 44 -8.26 -9.21 -12.91
CA TRP A 44 -6.94 -8.62 -13.14
C TRP A 44 -6.17 -8.30 -11.85
N GLY A 45 -6.80 -8.34 -10.67
CA GLY A 45 -6.18 -7.93 -9.41
C GLY A 45 -5.58 -9.11 -8.66
N GLY A 46 -4.29 -9.04 -8.29
CA GLY A 46 -3.61 -10.04 -7.47
C GLY A 46 -3.51 -9.66 -5.99
N TRP A 47 -3.96 -8.47 -5.60
CA TRP A 47 -4.00 -8.08 -4.20
C TRP A 47 -5.06 -7.02 -3.91
N VAL A 48 -5.48 -6.98 -2.65
CA VAL A 48 -6.48 -6.04 -2.17
C VAL A 48 -5.95 -5.30 -0.95
N ARG A 49 -6.21 -4.01 -0.90
CA ARG A 49 -6.11 -3.23 0.33
C ARG A 49 -7.49 -3.27 1.00
N GLU A 50 -7.55 -3.25 2.32
CA GLU A 50 -8.74 -3.02 3.14
C GLU A 50 -10.03 -3.68 2.60
N TYR A 51 -9.99 -5.02 2.43
CA TYR A 51 -11.11 -5.72 1.79
C TYR A 51 -12.41 -5.56 2.59
N ALA A 52 -12.29 -5.50 3.92
CA ALA A 52 -13.36 -5.26 4.86
C ALA A 52 -13.15 -3.90 5.58
N PRO A 53 -13.58 -2.78 4.97
CA PRO A 53 -13.26 -1.46 5.46
C PRO A 53 -13.81 -1.20 6.87
N ASN A 54 -13.01 -0.51 7.67
CA ASN A 54 -13.29 -0.18 9.08
C ASN A 54 -13.54 -1.40 10.00
N LYS A 55 -13.05 -2.60 9.67
CA LYS A 55 -13.19 -3.79 10.51
C LYS A 55 -11.91 -4.22 11.23
N THR A 56 -10.95 -3.31 11.42
CA THR A 56 -9.62 -3.59 11.98
C THR A 56 -9.28 -2.58 13.07
N GLY A 57 -8.34 -2.91 13.96
CA GLY A 57 -7.91 -2.05 15.05
C GLY A 57 -9.09 -1.58 15.90
N LEU A 58 -9.26 -0.25 16.04
CA LEU A 58 -10.40 0.34 16.75
C LEU A 58 -11.76 0.05 16.11
N GLY A 59 -11.82 -0.40 14.85
CA GLY A 59 -13.04 -0.92 14.24
C GLY A 59 -13.55 -2.21 14.88
N LEU A 60 -12.72 -2.89 15.68
CA LEU A 60 -13.06 -4.07 16.48
C LEU A 60 -13.48 -3.71 17.92
N VAL A 61 -13.62 -2.44 18.24
CA VAL A 61 -13.97 -1.97 19.59
C VAL A 61 -15.37 -1.39 19.55
N ASN A 62 -16.20 -1.76 20.53
CA ASN A 62 -17.47 -1.12 20.75
C ASN A 62 -17.24 0.32 21.26
N PRO A 63 -17.65 1.37 20.51
CA PRO A 63 -17.29 2.74 20.83
C PRO A 63 -18.00 3.30 22.07
N GLN A 64 -19.06 2.66 22.58
CA GLN A 64 -19.75 3.07 23.80
C GLN A 64 -19.10 2.50 25.06
N THR A 65 -18.65 1.26 25.00
CA THR A 65 -18.11 0.52 26.16
C THR A 65 -16.58 0.50 26.17
N MET A 66 -15.94 0.86 25.06
CA MET A 66 -14.49 0.70 24.85
C MET A 66 -14.02 -0.74 25.11
N GLN A 67 -14.84 -1.72 24.74
CA GLN A 67 -14.53 -3.14 24.87
C GLN A 67 -14.29 -3.76 23.49
N PHE A 68 -13.34 -4.70 23.44
CA PHE A 68 -13.07 -5.49 22.25
C PHE A 68 -14.28 -6.38 21.91
N ASP A 69 -14.72 -6.33 20.66
CA ASP A 69 -15.85 -7.10 20.15
C ASP A 69 -15.34 -8.29 19.32
N GLN A 70 -15.33 -9.47 19.95
CA GLN A 70 -14.91 -10.72 19.32
C GLN A 70 -15.76 -11.06 18.09
N THR A 71 -17.04 -10.66 18.06
CA THR A 71 -17.93 -10.97 16.93
C THR A 71 -17.54 -10.20 15.67
N LEU A 72 -17.02 -8.98 15.81
CA LEU A 72 -16.48 -8.20 14.70
C LEU A 72 -15.19 -8.82 14.15
N LEU A 73 -14.32 -9.35 15.03
CA LEU A 73 -13.10 -10.04 14.59
C LEU A 73 -13.44 -11.35 13.87
N ASP A 74 -14.38 -12.13 14.38
CA ASP A 74 -14.82 -13.36 13.72
C ASP A 74 -15.50 -13.05 12.37
N SER A 75 -16.27 -11.95 12.29
CA SER A 75 -16.82 -11.46 11.02
C SER A 75 -15.72 -11.08 10.02
N LEU A 76 -14.67 -10.37 10.46
CA LEU A 76 -13.52 -10.04 9.63
C LEU A 76 -12.84 -11.32 9.12
N TYR A 77 -12.49 -12.24 10.03
CA TYR A 77 -11.85 -13.51 9.67
C TYR A 77 -12.66 -14.26 8.62
N ASN A 78 -13.97 -14.43 8.83
CA ASN A 78 -14.85 -15.11 7.89
C ASN A 78 -14.94 -14.37 6.55
N THR A 79 -14.90 -13.04 6.56
CA THR A 79 -14.90 -12.23 5.34
C THR A 79 -13.62 -12.42 4.53
N LEU A 80 -12.46 -12.52 5.20
CA LEU A 80 -11.17 -12.71 4.53
C LEU A 80 -10.92 -14.17 4.14
N ALA A 81 -11.47 -15.15 4.89
CA ALA A 81 -11.30 -16.57 4.63
C ALA A 81 -11.91 -17.03 3.29
N VAL A 82 -12.86 -16.27 2.72
CA VAL A 82 -13.45 -16.58 1.41
C VAL A 82 -12.63 -16.07 0.23
N LEU A 83 -11.59 -15.26 0.47
CA LEU A 83 -10.72 -14.76 -0.59
C LEU A 83 -9.78 -15.86 -1.08
N ASP A 84 -9.79 -16.08 -2.40
CA ASP A 84 -8.88 -17.00 -3.09
C ASP A 84 -7.44 -16.82 -2.60
N THR A 85 -6.74 -17.93 -2.31
CA THR A 85 -5.41 -17.92 -1.71
C THR A 85 -4.32 -17.26 -2.55
N THR A 86 -4.59 -17.00 -3.83
CA THR A 86 -3.69 -16.26 -4.72
C THR A 86 -3.79 -14.74 -4.56
N ILE A 87 -4.76 -14.22 -3.80
CA ILE A 87 -4.95 -12.79 -3.57
C ILE A 87 -4.23 -12.38 -2.28
N ASP A 88 -3.27 -11.47 -2.36
CA ASP A 88 -2.67 -10.89 -1.16
C ASP A 88 -3.59 -9.82 -0.55
N MET A 89 -3.55 -9.67 0.77
CA MET A 89 -4.40 -8.78 1.55
C MET A 89 -3.53 -7.81 2.35
N MET A 90 -3.83 -6.52 2.23
CA MET A 90 -3.26 -5.49 3.08
C MET A 90 -4.36 -4.85 3.90
N GLU A 91 -4.38 -5.11 5.19
CA GLU A 91 -5.34 -4.49 6.10
C GLU A 91 -4.73 -3.24 6.75
N LEU A 92 -5.48 -2.15 6.72
CA LEU A 92 -5.12 -0.93 7.43
C LEU A 92 -5.39 -1.15 8.92
N ASP A 93 -4.39 -1.00 9.79
CA ASP A 93 -4.64 -1.09 11.22
C ASP A 93 -5.30 0.20 11.73
N GLY A 94 -6.56 0.09 12.13
CA GLY A 94 -7.52 1.19 12.26
C GLY A 94 -7.30 2.17 13.41
N GLY A 95 -6.16 2.12 14.11
CA GLY A 95 -5.82 2.98 15.25
C GLY A 95 -5.86 4.48 14.91
N LEU A 96 -4.78 5.01 14.33
CA LEU A 96 -4.79 6.40 13.83
C LEU A 96 -5.39 6.53 12.42
N GLY A 97 -5.47 5.44 11.65
CA GLY A 97 -6.03 5.44 10.30
C GLY A 97 -5.43 6.56 9.43
N SER A 98 -6.29 7.40 8.83
CA SER A 98 -5.87 8.60 8.10
C SER A 98 -5.89 9.90 8.90
N ALA A 99 -6.15 9.83 10.21
CA ALA A 99 -6.20 10.97 11.13
C ALA A 99 -7.07 12.14 10.64
N ARG A 100 -8.19 11.84 9.96
CA ARG A 100 -9.14 12.85 9.43
C ARG A 100 -10.21 13.28 10.44
N ASP A 101 -10.34 12.55 11.54
CA ASP A 101 -11.32 12.77 12.60
C ASP A 101 -10.60 13.09 13.90
N THR A 102 -10.61 14.36 14.28
CA THR A 102 -9.92 14.86 15.49
C THR A 102 -10.44 14.19 16.77
N ALA A 103 -11.73 13.89 16.86
CA ALA A 103 -12.30 13.27 18.05
C ALA A 103 -11.78 11.85 18.21
N LYS A 104 -11.71 11.08 17.10
CA LYS A 104 -11.12 9.73 17.11
C LYS A 104 -9.62 9.75 17.42
N VAL A 105 -8.86 10.67 16.85
CA VAL A 105 -7.42 10.80 17.16
C VAL A 105 -7.22 11.11 18.64
N LYS A 106 -7.98 12.07 19.20
CA LYS A 106 -7.90 12.38 20.62
C LYS A 106 -8.27 11.17 21.49
N ALA A 107 -9.36 10.47 21.18
CA ALA A 107 -9.77 9.28 21.92
C ALA A 107 -8.70 8.18 21.86
N TYR A 108 -8.12 7.92 20.69
CA TYR A 108 -7.02 6.98 20.53
C TYR A 108 -5.80 7.37 21.38
N MET A 109 -5.34 8.61 21.27
CA MET A 109 -4.15 9.04 22.02
C MET A 109 -4.39 9.01 23.54
N SER A 110 -5.55 9.47 24.01
CA SER A 110 -5.91 9.38 25.43
C SER A 110 -6.00 7.94 25.92
N MET A 111 -6.51 7.02 25.09
CA MET A 111 -6.53 5.59 25.41
C MET A 111 -5.09 5.05 25.59
N ILE A 112 -4.18 5.34 24.65
CA ILE A 112 -2.77 4.96 24.73
C ILE A 112 -2.11 5.48 26.01
N GLU A 113 -2.31 6.76 26.35
CA GLU A 113 -1.75 7.35 27.56
C GLU A 113 -2.33 6.74 28.85
N SER A 114 -3.61 6.41 28.85
CA SER A 114 -4.33 5.99 30.07
C SER A 114 -3.86 4.65 30.64
N ASP A 115 -3.41 3.74 29.78
CA ASP A 115 -3.03 2.38 30.17
C ASP A 115 -1.67 1.96 29.61
N SER A 116 -0.87 2.91 29.13
CA SER A 116 0.41 2.66 28.47
C SER A 116 0.31 1.71 27.26
N ALA A 117 -0.72 1.94 26.43
CA ALA A 117 -1.06 1.19 25.23
C ALA A 117 -1.45 -0.28 25.44
N LEU A 118 -1.75 -0.72 26.68
CA LEU A 118 -2.05 -2.13 26.96
C LEU A 118 -3.28 -2.61 26.18
N PHE A 119 -4.37 -1.85 26.20
CA PHE A 119 -5.60 -2.18 25.49
C PHE A 119 -5.39 -2.19 23.97
N TRP A 120 -4.66 -1.21 23.43
CA TRP A 120 -4.30 -1.20 22.00
C TRP A 120 -3.52 -2.45 21.60
N LYS A 121 -2.50 -2.81 22.39
CA LYS A 121 -1.70 -4.01 22.14
C LYS A 121 -2.53 -5.30 22.18
N ASP A 122 -3.49 -5.40 23.10
CA ASP A 122 -4.40 -6.55 23.18
C ASP A 122 -5.30 -6.66 21.94
N ILE A 123 -5.85 -5.55 21.45
CA ILE A 123 -6.66 -5.53 20.20
C ILE A 123 -5.84 -6.03 19.01
N VAL A 124 -4.65 -5.45 18.81
CA VAL A 124 -3.76 -5.80 17.69
C VAL A 124 -3.30 -7.24 17.79
N TYR A 125 -2.94 -7.70 19.00
CA TYR A 125 -2.55 -9.09 19.24
C TYR A 125 -3.68 -10.06 18.86
N LYS A 126 -4.89 -9.85 19.38
CA LYS A 126 -6.07 -10.71 19.11
C LYS A 126 -6.41 -10.74 17.63
N GLN A 127 -6.44 -9.57 16.98
CA GLN A 127 -6.67 -9.48 15.54
C GLN A 127 -5.59 -10.25 14.79
N CYS A 128 -4.31 -10.02 15.09
CA CYS A 128 -3.24 -10.64 14.35
C CYS A 128 -3.17 -12.15 14.56
N TYR A 129 -3.26 -12.62 15.80
CA TYR A 129 -3.28 -14.04 16.12
C TYR A 129 -4.41 -14.77 15.38
N LYS A 130 -5.61 -14.17 15.32
CA LYS A 130 -6.74 -14.74 14.59
C LYS A 130 -6.52 -14.75 13.08
N LEU A 131 -6.06 -13.64 12.49
CA LEU A 131 -5.85 -13.56 11.03
C LEU A 131 -4.62 -14.37 10.57
N ALA A 132 -3.67 -14.66 11.46
CA ALA A 132 -2.58 -15.60 11.20
C ALA A 132 -3.09 -17.03 10.94
N GLN A 133 -4.31 -17.37 11.39
CA GLN A 133 -4.97 -18.64 11.11
C GLN A 133 -5.57 -18.74 9.71
N LEU A 134 -5.52 -17.68 8.90
CA LEU A 134 -5.92 -17.74 7.49
C LEU A 134 -4.90 -18.60 6.69
N PRO A 135 -5.35 -19.33 5.65
CA PRO A 135 -4.44 -20.10 4.81
C PRO A 135 -3.33 -19.22 4.21
N ASP A 136 -2.08 -19.64 4.36
CA ASP A 136 -0.88 -18.94 3.89
C ASP A 136 -0.72 -17.48 4.37
N SER A 137 -1.33 -17.12 5.52
CA SER A 137 -1.33 -15.76 6.10
C SER A 137 0.07 -15.13 6.16
N LYS A 138 1.10 -15.90 6.52
CA LYS A 138 2.50 -15.47 6.58
C LYS A 138 2.98 -14.84 5.26
N ASN A 139 2.51 -15.34 4.12
CA ASN A 139 2.93 -14.86 2.81
C ASN A 139 1.95 -13.89 2.19
N ARG A 140 0.67 -13.90 2.58
CA ARG A 140 -0.37 -13.10 1.90
C ARG A 140 -0.98 -11.98 2.74
N MET A 141 -0.75 -11.95 4.05
CA MET A 141 -1.31 -10.94 4.94
C MET A 141 -0.28 -9.85 5.26
N TYR A 142 -0.70 -8.60 5.10
CA TYR A 142 0.09 -7.40 5.32
C TYR A 142 -0.68 -6.43 6.22
N TYR A 143 0.01 -5.82 7.18
CA TYR A 143 -0.55 -4.83 8.11
C TYR A 143 0.00 -3.45 7.77
N GLN A 144 -0.84 -2.55 7.29
CA GLN A 144 -0.47 -1.17 7.04
C GLN A 144 -0.69 -0.32 8.29
N LEU A 145 0.38 0.28 8.79
CA LEU A 145 0.34 1.05 10.03
C LEU A 145 0.00 2.52 9.74
N GLY A 146 -1.28 2.78 9.47
CA GLY A 146 -1.80 4.11 9.17
C GLY A 146 -1.95 4.40 7.67
N ASN A 147 -2.53 5.56 7.36
CA ASN A 147 -2.81 5.99 6.01
C ASN A 147 -2.47 7.48 5.89
N GLU A 148 -1.83 7.88 4.79
CA GLU A 148 -1.57 9.30 4.53
C GLU A 148 -0.87 10.02 5.69
N ILE A 149 0.16 9.38 6.26
CA ILE A 149 0.82 9.79 7.51
C ILE A 149 1.57 11.12 7.39
N SER A 150 1.81 11.56 6.16
CA SER A 150 2.41 12.86 5.83
C SER A 150 1.37 13.93 5.47
N SER A 151 0.07 13.64 5.59
CA SER A 151 -0.98 14.58 5.20
C SER A 151 -1.13 15.73 6.20
N PRO A 152 -1.67 16.89 5.76
CA PRO A 152 -2.02 17.97 6.67
C PRO A 152 -3.02 17.55 7.76
N ALA A 153 -3.92 16.61 7.49
CA ALA A 153 -4.88 16.12 8.47
C ALA A 153 -4.19 15.44 9.66
N TYR A 154 -3.14 14.66 9.38
CA TYR A 154 -2.32 14.01 10.39
C TYR A 154 -1.62 15.03 11.30
N SER A 155 -1.01 16.06 10.71
CA SER A 155 -0.39 17.16 11.47
C SER A 155 -1.41 17.91 12.32
N GLN A 156 -2.54 18.29 11.73
CA GLN A 156 -3.59 19.06 12.39
C GLN A 156 -4.15 18.37 13.62
N THR A 157 -4.52 17.09 13.50
CA THR A 157 -5.18 16.36 14.58
C THR A 157 -4.22 16.05 15.73
N ILE A 158 -2.96 15.71 15.45
CA ILE A 158 -1.96 15.48 16.51
C ILE A 158 -1.59 16.78 17.23
N ARG A 159 -1.39 17.89 16.50
CA ARG A 159 -1.13 19.20 17.13
C ARG A 159 -2.30 19.67 17.98
N TYR A 160 -3.53 19.45 17.50
CA TYR A 160 -4.73 19.76 18.26
C TYR A 160 -4.78 18.96 19.58
N TRP A 161 -4.51 17.65 19.52
CA TRP A 161 -4.41 16.82 20.73
C TRP A 161 -3.31 17.29 21.70
N GLN A 162 -2.16 17.74 21.18
CA GLN A 162 -1.07 18.36 21.95
C GLN A 162 -1.39 19.79 22.45
N GLY A 163 -2.61 20.30 22.26
CA GLY A 163 -3.02 21.61 22.74
C GLY A 163 -2.50 22.80 21.91
N GLN A 164 -1.93 22.57 20.73
CA GLN A 164 -1.40 23.62 19.85
C GLN A 164 -2.44 24.23 18.90
N GLY A 165 -3.68 23.75 18.94
CA GLY A 165 -4.77 24.18 18.06
C GLY A 165 -4.65 23.64 16.63
N TYR A 166 -5.49 24.16 15.73
CA TYR A 166 -5.46 23.80 14.30
C TYR A 166 -4.51 24.72 13.53
N THR A 167 -3.55 24.12 12.81
CA THR A 167 -2.72 24.84 11.84
C THR A 167 -2.92 24.24 10.46
N SER A 168 -3.33 25.07 9.49
CA SER A 168 -3.55 24.61 8.12
C SER A 168 -2.24 24.42 7.36
N GLY A 169 -2.25 23.52 6.35
CA GLY A 169 -1.16 23.42 5.37
C GLY A 169 0.10 22.67 5.79
N LEU A 170 0.13 22.03 6.96
CA LEU A 170 1.32 21.33 7.48
C LEU A 170 1.49 19.89 6.94
N GLY A 171 1.55 19.73 5.62
CA GLY A 171 1.98 18.45 5.04
C GLY A 171 3.45 18.17 5.34
N TYR A 172 3.82 16.90 5.50
CA TYR A 172 5.21 16.45 5.76
C TYR A 172 5.81 17.00 7.07
N ASP A 173 4.96 17.26 8.07
CA ASP A 173 5.35 17.86 9.34
C ASP A 173 6.22 16.94 10.19
N GLN A 174 7.48 17.30 10.39
CA GLN A 174 8.43 16.49 11.18
C GLN A 174 8.03 16.40 12.66
N PHE A 175 7.27 17.37 13.17
CA PHE A 175 6.82 17.40 14.56
C PHE A 175 6.00 16.17 14.97
N ILE A 176 5.22 15.59 14.05
CA ILE A 176 4.34 14.47 14.38
C ILE A 176 5.06 13.13 14.46
N ILE A 177 6.29 13.02 13.96
CA ILE A 177 7.00 11.74 13.84
C ILE A 177 7.16 11.03 15.19
N PRO A 178 7.64 11.67 16.27
CA PRO A 178 7.72 11.02 17.58
C PRO A 178 6.37 10.49 18.06
N TYR A 179 5.27 11.23 17.84
CA TYR A 179 3.95 10.83 18.30
C TYR A 179 3.41 9.66 17.49
N TYR A 180 3.52 9.72 16.16
CA TYR A 180 3.14 8.62 15.28
C TYR A 180 3.94 7.34 15.59
N VAL A 181 5.25 7.46 15.82
CA VAL A 181 6.09 6.30 16.10
C VAL A 181 5.81 5.73 17.49
N GLU A 182 5.88 6.55 18.54
CA GLU A 182 5.79 6.07 19.92
C GLU A 182 4.37 5.65 20.32
N ASN A 183 3.34 6.37 19.87
CA ASN A 183 1.95 6.10 20.29
C ASN A 183 1.24 5.09 19.38
N PHE A 184 1.79 4.80 18.19
CA PHE A 184 1.12 3.93 17.23
C PHE A 184 2.03 2.89 16.60
N ILE A 185 3.09 3.24 15.86
CA ILE A 185 3.94 2.22 15.22
C ILE A 185 4.51 1.24 16.26
N ALA A 186 5.24 1.74 17.25
CA ALA A 186 5.98 0.90 18.19
C ALA A 186 5.09 -0.07 18.99
N PRO A 187 4.01 0.37 19.67
CA PRO A 187 3.12 -0.55 20.37
C PRO A 187 2.41 -1.52 19.43
N THR A 188 2.03 -1.09 18.22
CA THR A 188 1.42 -2.00 17.22
C THR A 188 2.40 -3.10 16.83
N ILE A 189 3.66 -2.77 16.51
CA ILE A 189 4.67 -3.76 16.13
C ILE A 189 5.00 -4.71 17.30
N GLU A 190 5.06 -4.22 18.54
CA GLU A 190 5.28 -5.09 19.72
C GLU A 190 4.16 -6.13 19.89
N ALA A 191 2.91 -5.74 19.66
CA ALA A 191 1.77 -6.65 19.67
C ALA A 191 1.78 -7.64 18.50
N LEU A 192 2.13 -7.18 17.29
CA LEU A 192 2.33 -8.05 16.13
C LEU A 192 3.45 -9.07 16.41
N ASP A 193 4.60 -8.65 16.92
CA ASP A 193 5.70 -9.56 17.24
C ASP A 193 5.30 -10.60 18.31
N SER A 194 4.44 -10.23 19.25
CA SER A 194 3.89 -11.15 20.25
C SER A 194 2.97 -12.19 19.59
N ALA A 195 2.02 -11.75 18.75
CA ALA A 195 1.15 -12.67 18.00
C ALA A 195 1.97 -13.58 17.05
N SER A 196 3.01 -13.03 16.43
CA SER A 196 3.94 -13.76 15.57
C SER A 196 4.68 -14.86 16.34
N LEU A 197 5.17 -14.54 17.54
CA LEU A 197 5.85 -15.50 18.40
C LEU A 197 4.92 -16.64 18.80
N ASP A 198 3.71 -16.32 19.24
CA ASP A 198 2.77 -17.32 19.76
C ASP A 198 2.21 -18.22 18.65
N TYR A 199 1.98 -17.67 17.45
CA TYR A 199 1.41 -18.44 16.34
C TYR A 199 2.47 -19.12 15.44
N PHE A 200 3.57 -18.43 15.12
CA PHE A 200 4.61 -18.94 14.21
C PHE A 200 5.87 -19.45 14.93
N GLY A 201 5.97 -19.30 16.25
CA GLY A 201 7.15 -19.67 17.03
C GLY A 201 8.33 -18.70 16.88
N GLN A 202 8.16 -17.58 16.16
CA GLN A 202 9.21 -16.62 15.86
C GLN A 202 8.65 -15.20 15.75
N LYS A 203 9.35 -14.19 16.28
CA LYS A 203 9.02 -12.77 16.10
C LYS A 203 9.31 -12.31 14.66
N GLY A 204 8.58 -11.29 14.19
CA GLY A 204 8.83 -10.67 12.88
C GLY A 204 8.39 -11.49 11.67
N MET A 205 7.48 -12.46 11.83
CA MET A 205 6.95 -13.26 10.72
C MET A 205 5.76 -12.60 10.01
N ILE A 206 5.18 -11.56 10.61
CA ILE A 206 4.09 -10.78 10.04
C ILE A 206 4.65 -9.72 9.10
N ASN A 207 4.03 -9.55 7.93
CA ASN A 207 4.42 -8.48 7.01
C ASN A 207 3.85 -7.14 7.47
N ILE A 208 4.73 -6.16 7.63
CA ILE A 208 4.41 -4.83 8.15
C ILE A 208 4.72 -3.80 7.08
N CYS A 209 3.70 -3.02 6.74
CA CYS A 209 3.78 -1.92 5.80
C CYS A 209 3.72 -0.60 6.56
N LEU A 210 4.59 0.35 6.21
CA LEU A 210 4.50 1.71 6.74
C LEU A 210 3.16 2.33 6.35
N GLY A 211 2.65 3.27 7.14
CA GLY A 211 1.56 4.12 6.69
C GLY A 211 1.95 4.93 5.44
N SER A 212 0.98 5.15 4.56
CA SER A 212 1.29 5.67 3.23
C SER A 212 1.76 7.11 3.23
N ILE A 213 2.78 7.40 2.42
CA ILE A 213 3.26 8.76 2.17
C ILE A 213 2.41 9.39 1.06
N THR A 214 1.73 10.50 1.37
CA THR A 214 0.91 11.25 0.42
C THR A 214 1.76 11.95 -0.63
N ASN A 215 1.23 12.08 -1.86
CA ASN A 215 1.86 12.86 -2.94
C ASN A 215 3.36 12.54 -3.05
N ALA A 216 3.66 11.24 -3.20
CA ALA A 216 4.98 10.70 -3.00
C ALA A 216 6.05 11.21 -3.99
N ALA A 217 5.62 11.83 -5.09
CA ALA A 217 6.47 12.54 -6.04
C ALA A 217 7.08 13.84 -5.49
N SER A 218 6.54 14.38 -4.40
CA SER A 218 7.05 15.61 -3.79
C SER A 218 8.44 15.40 -3.18
N PRO A 219 9.39 16.35 -3.33
CA PRO A 219 10.69 16.25 -2.65
C PRO A 219 10.57 16.21 -1.12
N PHE A 220 9.54 16.84 -0.54
CA PHE A 220 9.28 16.81 0.91
C PHE A 220 8.85 15.42 1.40
N ALA A 221 8.23 14.61 0.55
CA ALA A 221 7.80 13.25 0.87
C ALA A 221 8.99 12.38 1.26
N LYS A 222 10.11 12.48 0.52
CA LYS A 222 11.32 11.71 0.79
C LYS A 222 11.97 12.13 2.10
N ALA A 223 12.11 13.42 2.35
CA ALA A 223 12.68 13.91 3.62
C ALA A 223 11.84 13.47 4.83
N PHE A 224 10.51 13.51 4.72
CA PHE A 224 9.63 12.98 5.75
C PHE A 224 9.78 11.47 5.95
N LEU A 225 9.78 10.68 4.88
CA LEU A 225 10.03 9.25 4.96
C LEU A 225 11.36 8.95 5.66
N ASP A 226 12.43 9.65 5.28
CA ASP A 226 13.77 9.40 5.83
C ASP A 226 13.83 9.66 7.32
N SER A 227 13.17 10.71 7.79
CA SER A 227 13.05 10.99 9.22
C SER A 227 12.23 9.94 9.96
N VAL A 228 11.12 9.47 9.39
CA VAL A 228 10.30 8.41 10.00
C VAL A 228 11.11 7.13 10.10
N LEU A 229 11.72 6.68 9.01
CA LEU A 229 12.48 5.43 8.95
C LEU A 229 13.72 5.44 9.85
N ASN A 230 14.40 6.59 9.98
CA ASN A 230 15.56 6.74 10.86
C ASN A 230 15.22 7.04 12.32
N TYR A 231 13.95 7.26 12.66
CA TYR A 231 13.57 7.55 14.04
C TYR A 231 13.98 6.38 14.95
N THR A 232 14.78 6.68 15.97
CA THR A 232 15.14 5.73 17.02
C THR A 232 14.03 5.68 18.07
N ILE A 233 13.40 4.51 18.19
CA ILE A 233 12.34 4.26 19.15
C ILE A 233 12.89 4.44 20.57
N LYS A 234 12.22 5.29 21.35
CA LYS A 234 12.51 5.52 22.77
C LYS A 234 11.97 4.38 23.63
N GLY A 235 10.84 3.80 23.22
CA GLY A 235 10.17 2.71 23.92
C GLY A 235 9.18 3.19 24.96
N THR A 236 8.54 4.36 24.74
CA THR A 236 7.58 4.98 25.66
C THR A 236 6.42 4.03 25.98
N TYR A 237 5.88 3.36 24.96
CA TYR A 237 4.77 2.40 25.09
C TYR A 237 5.10 1.00 24.54
N ALA A 238 6.37 0.77 24.20
CA ALA A 238 6.88 -0.48 23.63
C ALA A 238 8.37 -0.65 23.98
N SER A 239 8.66 -0.92 25.25
CA SER A 239 10.03 -0.93 25.78
C SER A 239 10.92 -2.00 25.13
N SER A 240 10.34 -3.10 24.62
CA SER A 240 11.10 -4.16 23.95
C SER A 240 11.69 -3.73 22.59
N LEU A 241 11.23 -2.60 22.05
CA LEU A 241 11.69 -2.03 20.80
C LEU A 241 12.62 -0.80 20.99
N ALA A 242 12.88 -0.40 22.24
CA ALA A 242 13.75 0.74 22.54
C ALA A 242 15.13 0.60 21.88
N GLY A 243 15.65 1.69 21.31
CA GLY A 243 16.92 1.75 20.61
C GLY A 243 16.90 1.28 19.15
N LYS A 244 15.82 0.62 18.70
CA LYS A 244 15.67 0.23 17.29
C LYS A 244 15.23 1.40 16.44
N LYS A 245 15.66 1.41 15.18
CA LYS A 245 15.13 2.31 14.16
C LYS A 245 13.92 1.70 13.48
N VAL A 246 13.00 2.55 13.00
CA VAL A 246 11.78 2.11 12.32
C VAL A 246 12.07 1.25 11.09
N TYR A 247 13.11 1.55 10.29
CA TYR A 247 13.46 0.73 9.11
C TYR A 247 13.84 -0.72 9.46
N GLU A 248 14.25 -0.99 10.70
CA GLU A 248 14.59 -2.34 11.16
C GLU A 248 13.34 -3.21 11.38
N LEU A 249 12.15 -2.61 11.37
CA LEU A 249 10.89 -3.24 11.71
C LEU A 249 9.88 -3.24 10.55
N ILE A 250 9.99 -2.29 9.62
CA ILE A 250 9.11 -2.16 8.45
C ILE A 250 9.61 -3.01 7.27
N HIS A 251 8.69 -3.69 6.60
CA HIS A 251 9.00 -4.52 5.43
C HIS A 251 8.75 -3.80 4.11
N ILE A 252 7.65 -3.04 4.02
CA ILE A 252 7.22 -2.38 2.79
C ILE A 252 6.95 -0.89 3.05
N ILE A 253 7.53 -0.03 2.24
CA ILE A 253 7.15 1.39 2.20
C ILE A 253 5.87 1.52 1.39
N THR A 254 4.88 2.26 1.87
CA THR A 254 3.67 2.54 1.08
C THR A 254 3.56 4.01 0.68
N ILE A 255 3.04 4.26 -0.51
CA ILE A 255 3.00 5.59 -1.14
C ILE A 255 1.67 5.82 -1.86
N HIS A 256 1.28 7.08 -2.06
CA HIS A 256 0.10 7.45 -2.85
C HIS A 256 0.46 8.33 -4.06
N TYR A 257 -0.25 8.09 -5.18
CA TYR A 257 -0.32 8.93 -6.37
C TYR A 257 1.05 9.23 -7.02
N MET A 258 1.87 8.21 -7.24
CA MET A 258 3.21 8.34 -7.79
C MET A 258 3.20 8.31 -9.32
N MET A 259 2.63 7.25 -9.91
CA MET A 259 2.85 6.94 -11.33
C MET A 259 1.65 7.24 -12.22
N GLY A 260 0.45 7.48 -11.67
CA GLY A 260 -0.75 7.70 -12.48
C GLY A 260 -0.84 9.08 -13.16
N THR A 261 -0.11 10.09 -12.69
CA THR A 261 -0.27 11.49 -13.14
C THR A 261 0.81 11.93 -14.15
N ASP A 262 0.49 12.89 -15.02
CA ASP A 262 1.44 13.42 -16.02
C ASP A 262 2.48 14.37 -15.40
N LEU A 263 2.19 14.90 -14.21
CA LEU A 263 3.10 15.78 -13.47
C LEU A 263 4.36 15.07 -12.96
N THR A 264 4.43 13.74 -13.07
CA THR A 264 5.54 12.93 -12.55
C THR A 264 6.46 12.41 -13.63
N ASN A 265 6.87 13.25 -14.59
CA ASN A 265 7.91 12.88 -15.58
C ASN A 265 9.23 12.41 -14.94
N GLN A 266 9.42 12.65 -13.64
CA GLN A 266 10.57 12.20 -12.85
C GLN A 266 10.27 10.96 -11.99
N TRP A 267 9.17 10.24 -12.25
CA TRP A 267 8.75 9.10 -11.44
C TRP A 267 9.86 8.05 -11.28
N GLU A 268 10.69 7.81 -12.30
CA GLU A 268 11.83 6.88 -12.22
C GLU A 268 12.83 7.30 -11.14
N ASN A 269 13.27 8.57 -11.19
CA ASN A 269 14.20 9.12 -10.20
C ASN A 269 13.61 9.07 -8.80
N THR A 270 12.33 9.42 -8.66
CA THR A 270 11.67 9.38 -7.36
C THR A 270 11.59 7.94 -6.84
N MET A 271 11.18 6.97 -7.66
CA MET A 271 11.12 5.56 -7.25
C MET A 271 12.48 4.99 -6.89
N ASN A 272 13.53 5.35 -7.63
CA ASN A 272 14.91 4.98 -7.29
C ASN A 272 15.33 5.55 -5.93
N ALA A 273 14.86 6.75 -5.57
CA ALA A 273 15.07 7.30 -4.25
C ALA A 273 14.34 6.52 -3.14
N TYR A 274 13.15 5.96 -3.39
CA TYR A 274 12.51 5.03 -2.44
C TYR A 274 13.22 3.68 -2.39
N ALA A 275 13.69 3.17 -3.54
CA ALA A 275 14.38 1.89 -3.64
C ALA A 275 15.77 1.88 -2.97
N SER A 276 16.37 3.04 -2.71
CA SER A 276 17.61 3.12 -1.91
C SER A 276 17.44 2.60 -0.47
N TRP A 277 16.20 2.48 0.00
CA TRP A 277 15.89 1.83 1.28
C TRP A 277 15.90 0.30 1.22
N PHE A 278 15.87 -0.32 0.04
CA PHE A 278 15.79 -1.77 -0.08
C PHE A 278 17.07 -2.42 0.48
N GLY A 279 16.89 -3.44 1.31
CA GLY A 279 17.98 -4.11 2.04
C GLY A 279 18.42 -3.40 3.32
N ASN A 280 17.93 -2.19 3.62
CA ASN A 280 18.14 -1.57 4.92
C ASN A 280 17.16 -2.16 5.94
N GLY A 281 17.69 -2.84 6.95
CA GLY A 281 16.89 -3.55 7.95
C GLY A 281 15.99 -4.59 7.30
N ARG A 282 14.67 -4.41 7.39
CA ARG A 282 13.67 -5.35 6.84
C ARG A 282 13.02 -4.87 5.54
N ILE A 283 13.36 -3.67 5.06
CA ILE A 283 12.71 -3.07 3.90
C ILE A 283 13.07 -3.83 2.63
N ARG A 284 12.05 -4.33 1.94
CA ARG A 284 12.18 -5.15 0.73
C ARG A 284 11.33 -4.69 -0.45
N GLY A 285 10.61 -3.59 -0.30
CA GLY A 285 9.73 -3.11 -1.36
C GLY A 285 9.07 -1.77 -1.10
N VAL A 286 8.48 -1.24 -2.17
CA VAL A 286 7.64 -0.04 -2.18
C VAL A 286 6.36 -0.30 -2.98
N TRP A 287 5.22 -0.12 -2.33
CA TRP A 287 3.92 -0.37 -2.94
C TRP A 287 3.10 0.92 -2.97
N SER A 288 2.45 1.21 -4.10
CA SER A 288 1.41 2.23 -4.10
C SER A 288 0.11 1.62 -3.59
N THR A 289 -0.41 2.19 -2.50
CA THR A 289 -1.69 1.78 -1.92
C THR A 289 -2.86 2.57 -2.48
N GLU A 290 -2.57 3.65 -3.22
CA GLU A 290 -3.56 4.43 -3.96
C GLU A 290 -2.91 5.07 -5.21
N GLU A 291 -3.28 4.56 -6.37
CA GLU A 291 -3.27 5.27 -7.64
C GLU A 291 -4.72 5.57 -8.04
N VAL A 292 -4.91 6.55 -8.93
CA VAL A 292 -6.22 6.93 -9.47
C VAL A 292 -7.23 7.24 -8.35
N GLY A 293 -7.18 8.47 -7.82
CA GLY A 293 -8.12 8.90 -6.79
C GLY A 293 -9.56 8.99 -7.32
N ILE A 294 -10.56 8.87 -6.43
CA ILE A 294 -11.99 8.92 -6.77
C ILE A 294 -12.32 10.13 -7.65
N LYS A 295 -11.80 11.33 -7.31
CA LYS A 295 -12.05 12.56 -8.09
C LYS A 295 -11.62 12.44 -9.55
N SER A 296 -10.46 11.82 -9.80
CA SER A 296 -9.96 11.61 -11.16
C SER A 296 -10.83 10.60 -11.91
N ALA A 297 -11.14 9.48 -11.25
CA ALA A 297 -11.99 8.45 -11.81
C ALA A 297 -13.39 8.97 -12.17
N THR A 298 -14.02 9.76 -11.29
CA THR A 298 -15.36 10.33 -11.53
C THR A 298 -15.40 11.37 -12.65
N ARG A 299 -14.27 12.01 -12.99
CA ARG A 299 -14.18 12.92 -14.14
C ARG A 299 -14.02 12.19 -15.48
N GLY A 300 -13.85 10.87 -15.47
CA GLY A 300 -13.62 10.06 -16.66
C GLY A 300 -12.13 9.81 -16.96
N ASP A 301 -11.22 10.20 -16.07
CA ASP A 301 -9.78 10.03 -16.25
C ASP A 301 -9.27 8.67 -15.75
N GLY A 302 -10.16 7.80 -15.27
CA GLY A 302 -9.80 6.57 -14.56
C GLY A 302 -8.99 5.60 -15.43
N ALA A 303 -9.49 5.28 -16.62
CA ALA A 303 -8.86 4.34 -17.56
C ALA A 303 -7.48 4.83 -18.03
N SER A 304 -7.36 6.11 -18.41
CA SER A 304 -6.09 6.68 -18.88
C SER A 304 -5.04 6.75 -17.77
N THR A 305 -5.44 7.20 -16.58
CA THR A 305 -4.56 7.26 -15.39
C THR A 305 -4.16 5.86 -14.92
N GLY A 306 -5.11 4.91 -14.95
CA GLY A 306 -4.87 3.50 -14.66
C GLY A 306 -3.86 2.89 -15.63
N ALA A 307 -4.04 3.09 -16.93
CA ALA A 307 -3.11 2.62 -17.95
C ALA A 307 -1.68 3.15 -17.74
N ARG A 308 -1.53 4.45 -17.46
CA ARG A 308 -0.22 5.04 -17.12
C ARG A 308 0.41 4.38 -15.90
N ALA A 309 -0.34 4.25 -14.81
CA ALA A 309 0.15 3.64 -13.59
C ALA A 309 0.55 2.16 -13.81
N THR A 310 -0.33 1.33 -14.40
CA THR A 310 -0.06 -0.08 -14.70
C THR A 310 1.22 -0.23 -15.50
N CYS A 311 1.35 0.50 -16.62
CA CYS A 311 2.50 0.39 -17.50
C CYS A 311 3.80 0.86 -16.85
N ARG A 312 3.78 1.95 -16.08
CA ARG A 312 4.98 2.47 -15.39
C ARG A 312 5.45 1.54 -14.27
N TYR A 313 4.54 1.00 -13.47
CA TYR A 313 4.90 0.03 -12.42
C TYR A 313 5.47 -1.26 -13.02
N LEU A 314 4.86 -1.80 -14.07
CA LEU A 314 5.38 -2.98 -14.77
C LEU A 314 6.74 -2.71 -15.41
N LYS A 315 6.91 -1.58 -16.10
CA LYS A 315 8.21 -1.18 -16.68
C LYS A 315 9.29 -1.13 -15.60
N TRP A 316 9.03 -0.41 -14.51
CA TRP A 316 9.99 -0.28 -13.41
C TRP A 316 10.35 -1.64 -12.80
N SER A 317 9.35 -2.51 -12.66
CA SER A 317 9.56 -3.89 -12.17
C SER A 317 10.48 -4.68 -13.10
N ILE A 318 10.24 -4.61 -14.40
CA ILE A 318 10.99 -5.36 -15.40
C ILE A 318 12.44 -4.85 -15.48
N ASP A 319 12.62 -3.53 -15.55
CA ASP A 319 13.95 -2.91 -15.68
C ASP A 319 14.86 -3.23 -14.49
N ASN A 320 14.28 -3.45 -13.31
CA ASN A 320 15.01 -3.73 -12.08
C ASN A 320 14.91 -5.19 -11.62
N ASN A 321 14.30 -6.07 -12.42
CA ASN A 321 14.04 -7.46 -12.06
C ASN A 321 13.34 -7.62 -10.69
N TYR A 322 12.35 -6.78 -10.42
CA TYR A 322 11.56 -6.82 -9.19
C TYR A 322 10.34 -7.71 -9.32
N SER A 323 10.12 -8.54 -8.29
CA SER A 323 8.91 -9.32 -8.12
C SER A 323 7.72 -8.43 -7.70
N ALA A 324 6.52 -8.99 -7.79
CA ALA A 324 5.34 -8.36 -7.21
C ALA A 324 5.49 -8.15 -5.69
N ARG A 325 6.33 -8.92 -4.98
CA ARG A 325 6.55 -8.68 -3.54
C ARG A 325 7.36 -7.42 -3.26
N THR A 326 8.11 -6.92 -4.25
CA THR A 326 8.94 -5.72 -4.13
C THR A 326 8.20 -4.47 -4.59
N THR A 327 7.37 -4.58 -5.63
CA THR A 327 6.63 -3.42 -6.14
C THR A 327 5.24 -3.79 -6.62
N ARG A 328 4.26 -2.95 -6.23
CA ARG A 328 2.86 -3.09 -6.59
C ARG A 328 2.19 -1.74 -6.71
N THR A 329 1.05 -1.74 -7.38
CA THR A 329 0.12 -0.64 -7.42
C THR A 329 -1.28 -1.09 -7.05
N ASN A 330 -2.04 -0.21 -6.42
CA ASN A 330 -3.43 -0.39 -6.05
C ASN A 330 -4.25 0.79 -6.57
N TYR A 331 -5.50 0.59 -6.95
CA TYR A 331 -6.34 1.67 -7.45
C TYR A 331 -7.49 1.99 -6.49
N TYR A 332 -7.57 3.25 -6.04
CA TYR A 332 -8.63 3.67 -5.12
C TYR A 332 -9.97 3.80 -5.84
N GLY A 333 -10.04 4.65 -6.87
CA GLY A 333 -11.25 4.90 -7.66
C GLY A 333 -11.48 3.86 -8.77
N TRP A 334 -11.08 2.61 -8.57
CA TRP A 334 -10.91 1.62 -9.66
C TRP A 334 -12.19 1.34 -10.46
N ASN A 335 -13.35 1.40 -9.82
CA ASN A 335 -14.67 1.16 -10.43
C ASN A 335 -15.53 2.43 -10.56
N ASN A 336 -14.96 3.61 -10.28
CA ASN A 336 -15.65 4.89 -10.38
C ASN A 336 -15.49 5.49 -11.79
N GLY A 337 -16.51 6.23 -12.24
CA GLY A 337 -16.56 6.82 -13.59
C GLY A 337 -17.65 6.20 -14.46
N THR A 338 -17.84 6.77 -15.65
CA THR A 338 -18.76 6.24 -16.66
C THR A 338 -18.15 5.02 -17.37
N THR A 339 -18.98 4.21 -18.04
CA THR A 339 -18.50 3.05 -18.79
C THR A 339 -17.41 3.43 -19.80
N ASN A 340 -16.36 2.60 -19.88
CA ASN A 340 -15.14 2.79 -20.67
C ASN A 340 -14.18 3.87 -20.13
N THR A 341 -14.41 4.39 -18.94
CA THR A 341 -13.54 5.41 -18.30
C THR A 341 -12.98 4.96 -16.97
N LYS A 342 -13.33 3.75 -16.49
CA LYS A 342 -12.88 3.21 -15.21
C LYS A 342 -11.53 2.51 -15.37
N VAL A 343 -10.75 2.43 -14.30
CA VAL A 343 -9.56 1.54 -14.27
C VAL A 343 -9.96 0.10 -14.54
N ASN A 344 -11.10 -0.32 -13.97
CA ASN A 344 -11.65 -1.66 -14.17
C ASN A 344 -11.88 -1.98 -15.65
N ASP A 345 -12.38 -1.01 -16.44
CA ASP A 345 -12.67 -1.23 -17.86
C ASP A 345 -11.36 -1.49 -18.62
N PHE A 346 -10.35 -0.65 -18.40
CA PHE A 346 -9.02 -0.82 -19.00
C PHE A 346 -8.35 -2.14 -18.60
N ASN A 347 -8.28 -2.44 -17.30
CA ASN A 347 -7.60 -3.67 -16.84
C ASN A 347 -8.36 -4.94 -17.22
N ASN A 348 -9.70 -4.90 -17.37
CA ASN A 348 -10.46 -6.04 -17.92
C ASN A 348 -10.19 -6.24 -19.41
N GLU A 349 -10.10 -5.17 -20.21
CA GLU A 349 -9.68 -5.26 -21.61
C GLU A 349 -8.25 -5.85 -21.71
N LEU A 350 -7.33 -5.37 -20.86
CA LEU A 350 -5.97 -5.88 -20.79
C LEU A 350 -5.91 -7.36 -20.39
N TYR A 351 -6.70 -7.78 -19.40
CA TYR A 351 -6.81 -9.18 -18.98
C TYR A 351 -7.44 -10.06 -20.05
N SER A 352 -8.47 -9.58 -20.75
CA SER A 352 -9.09 -10.33 -21.84
C SER A 352 -8.11 -10.59 -22.99
N PHE A 353 -7.14 -9.69 -23.18
CA PHE A 353 -6.10 -9.81 -24.20
C PHE A 353 -4.91 -10.66 -23.74
N LEU A 354 -4.37 -10.42 -22.53
CA LEU A 354 -3.12 -11.03 -22.05
C LEU A 354 -3.33 -12.23 -21.14
N GLY A 355 -4.50 -12.39 -20.52
CA GLY A 355 -4.72 -13.32 -19.42
C GLY A 355 -3.77 -13.09 -18.24
N LYS A 356 -3.55 -14.14 -17.44
CA LYS A 356 -2.52 -14.18 -16.39
C LYS A 356 -1.17 -14.56 -16.99
N THR A 357 -0.45 -13.57 -17.50
CA THR A 357 0.82 -13.79 -18.22
C THR A 357 1.95 -12.95 -17.62
N LYS A 358 3.17 -13.50 -17.67
CA LYS A 358 4.40 -12.75 -17.38
C LYS A 358 4.74 -11.84 -18.56
N LEU A 359 5.13 -10.61 -18.29
CA LEU A 359 5.39 -9.62 -19.34
C LEU A 359 6.88 -9.39 -19.55
N GLN A 360 7.26 -9.13 -20.79
CA GLN A 360 8.61 -8.73 -21.16
C GLN A 360 8.61 -7.26 -21.57
N TYR A 361 9.62 -6.51 -21.14
CA TYR A 361 9.88 -5.20 -21.73
C TYR A 361 10.67 -5.39 -23.02
N ILE A 362 10.11 -4.91 -24.13
CA ILE A 362 10.81 -4.86 -25.41
C ILE A 362 11.42 -3.46 -25.53
N ASN A 363 12.75 -3.38 -25.40
CA ASN A 363 13.48 -2.14 -25.66
C ASN A 363 13.64 -1.93 -27.17
N PRO A 364 12.98 -0.95 -27.80
CA PRO A 364 13.09 -0.71 -29.24
C PRO A 364 14.45 -0.16 -29.66
N MET A 365 15.33 0.24 -28.74
CA MET A 365 16.64 0.82 -29.07
C MET A 365 17.77 -0.22 -29.27
N ASN A 366 17.54 -1.49 -28.89
CA ASN A 366 18.48 -2.59 -29.18
C ASN A 366 18.03 -3.48 -30.35
N SER A 367 16.92 -3.16 -31.02
CA SER A 367 16.62 -3.76 -32.32
C SER A 367 17.43 -3.03 -33.38
N THR A 368 18.47 -3.66 -33.89
CA THR A 368 19.29 -3.21 -35.04
C THR A 368 18.51 -3.07 -36.35
N TYR A 369 17.19 -3.21 -36.33
CA TYR A 369 16.31 -2.99 -37.46
C TYR A 369 15.47 -1.73 -37.21
N LEU A 370 15.68 -0.74 -38.08
CA LEU A 370 14.89 0.48 -38.21
C LEU A 370 13.39 0.18 -38.17
N ILE A 371 12.73 0.48 -37.04
CA ILE A 371 11.27 0.61 -36.99
C ILE A 371 10.93 2.09 -37.27
N PRO A 372 10.01 2.40 -38.20
CA PRO A 372 9.56 3.76 -38.43
C PRO A 372 8.93 4.34 -37.16
N ARG A 373 9.44 5.50 -36.72
CA ARG A 373 8.85 6.26 -35.61
C ARG A 373 7.48 6.79 -36.04
N PHE A 374 6.41 6.36 -35.36
CA PHE A 374 5.13 7.06 -35.42
C PHE A 374 5.03 7.98 -34.20
N TYR A 375 5.04 9.29 -34.46
CA TYR A 375 4.48 10.27 -33.54
C TYR A 375 2.95 10.27 -33.71
N ALA A 376 2.21 10.28 -32.62
CA ALA A 376 0.80 10.64 -32.62
C ALA A 376 0.62 11.84 -31.69
N LEU A 377 -0.05 12.87 -32.23
CA LEU A 377 -0.45 14.12 -31.59
C LEU A 377 -1.34 13.90 -30.37
#